data_AF-A0A2U2BEH0-F1
#
_entry.id   AF-A0A2U2BEH0-F1
#
_cell.length_a   1.000
_cell.length_b   1.000
_cell.length_c   1.000
_cell.angle_alpha   90.00
_cell.angle_beta   90.00
_cell.angle_gamma   90.00
#
_symmetry.space_group_name_H-M   'P 1'
#
loop_
_entity.id
_entity.type
_entity.pdbx_description
1 polymer ?
#
loop_
_entity_poly.entity_id
_entity_poly.type
_entity_poly.pdbx_seq_one_letter_code
_entity_poly.pdbx_strand_id
1 'polypeptide(L)'
;MENTIEATWKEGFLNEKAAVVPKINDLYNQRSKLLIDRMKKMFRINLLGIIAMALVIPFMFYFIDALWQGLATAILLLALAWYSKRTVTGVKTINQGANSYEFLTSYRQWLEDVLQKSEKIMRFFYPINVLIAISMIFSAYSSQPELQEKLINRFPDLTYIDGIPLMAIIILGLLLLLSILFSRKIYRWDVGLVYGRVFTKLDETIAEMEKLRSE
;
A
#
# COMPACT_ATOMS: atom_id res chain seq x y z
N MET A 1 54.08 12.41 33.71
CA MET A 1 52.68 11.96 33.72
C MET A 1 51.99 12.64 32.54
N GLU A 2 52.01 12.04 31.37
CA GLU A 2 51.73 12.74 30.09
C GLU A 2 50.66 12.07 29.23
N ASN A 3 49.79 11.23 29.79
CA ASN A 3 48.68 10.62 29.03
C ASN A 3 47.42 10.53 29.91
N THR A 4 46.92 11.66 30.39
CA THR A 4 45.59 11.70 31.01
C THR A 4 44.55 11.98 29.93
N ILE A 5 43.38 11.34 30.06
CA ILE A 5 42.20 11.56 29.20
C ILE A 5 41.91 13.06 29.09
N GLU A 6 42.11 13.81 30.17
CA GLU A 6 41.92 15.26 30.22
C GLU A 6 42.85 16.05 29.29
N ALA A 7 44.10 15.59 29.09
CA ALA A 7 45.03 16.19 28.13
C ALA A 7 44.56 15.95 26.69
N THR A 8 44.10 14.73 26.39
CA THR A 8 43.52 14.37 25.08
C THR A 8 42.25 15.17 24.76
N TRP A 9 41.39 15.41 25.76
CA TRP A 9 40.19 16.23 25.60
C TRP A 9 40.51 17.71 25.40
N LYS A 10 41.53 18.25 26.09
CA LYS A 10 42.00 19.63 25.87
C LYS A 10 42.61 19.84 24.49
N GLU A 11 43.39 18.88 23.99
CA GLU A 11 43.95 18.91 22.63
C GLU A 11 42.86 18.86 21.55
N GLY A 12 41.81 18.06 21.77
CA GLY A 12 40.65 17.99 20.88
C GLY A 12 39.86 19.30 20.81
N PHE A 13 39.73 20.03 21.93
CA PHE A 13 39.04 21.33 21.99
C PHE A 13 39.90 22.49 21.46
N LEU A 14 41.21 22.49 21.68
CA LEU A 14 42.10 23.57 21.24
C LEU A 14 42.39 23.52 19.73
N ASN A 15 42.21 22.37 19.08
CA ASN A 15 42.31 22.20 17.63
C ASN A 15 40.97 22.40 16.87
N GLU A 16 40.09 23.28 17.37
CA GLU A 16 38.87 23.69 16.66
C GLU A 16 39.12 24.24 15.25
N LYS A 17 40.34 24.72 14.93
CA LYS A 17 40.70 25.16 13.58
C LYS A 17 40.97 24.02 12.59
N ALA A 18 41.05 22.77 13.06
CA ALA A 18 41.14 21.56 12.24
C ALA A 18 39.83 20.74 12.25
N ALA A 19 38.82 21.16 13.01
CA ALA A 19 37.47 20.69 12.83
C ALA A 19 36.92 21.35 11.54
N VAL A 20 37.29 20.77 10.40
CA VAL A 20 36.47 20.89 9.20
C VAL A 20 35.13 20.26 9.59
N VAL A 21 34.23 21.07 10.14
CA VAL A 21 32.85 20.69 10.41
C VAL A 21 32.37 20.06 9.11
N PRO A 22 32.12 18.73 9.06
CA PRO A 22 31.73 18.09 7.82
C PRO A 22 30.48 18.83 7.37
N LYS A 23 30.51 19.39 6.15
CA LYS A 23 29.49 20.31 5.63
C LYS A 23 28.10 19.76 5.98
N ILE A 24 27.46 20.35 6.99
CA ILE A 24 26.12 20.00 7.49
C ILE A 24 25.11 19.97 6.31
N ASN A 25 25.43 20.71 5.26
CA ASN A 25 24.74 20.75 3.98
C ASN A 25 24.53 19.38 3.29
N ASP A 26 25.41 18.39 3.50
CA ASP A 26 25.23 17.06 2.86
C ASP A 26 24.40 16.06 3.70
N LEU A 27 24.18 16.33 5.00
CA LEU A 27 23.37 15.45 5.86
C LEU A 27 21.92 15.37 5.36
N TYR A 28 21.36 16.50 4.93
CA TYR A 28 20.01 16.56 4.37
C TYR A 28 19.89 15.85 3.02
N ASN A 29 20.91 15.94 2.17
CA ASN A 29 20.99 15.19 0.91
C ASN A 29 21.06 13.67 1.15
N GLN A 30 21.82 13.24 2.16
CA GLN A 30 21.92 11.83 2.50
C GLN A 30 20.61 11.31 3.13
N ARG A 31 20.01 12.08 4.04
CA ARG A 31 18.73 11.74 4.69
C ARG A 31 17.59 11.69 3.67
N SER A 32 17.51 12.65 2.76
CA SER A 32 16.49 12.66 1.69
C SER A 32 16.64 11.44 0.78
N LYS A 33 17.86 11.15 0.29
CA LYS A 33 18.15 9.94 -0.51
C LYS A 33 17.74 8.67 0.21
N LEU A 34 18.08 8.51 1.48
CA LEU A 34 17.76 7.31 2.26
C LEU A 34 16.24 7.12 2.45
N LEU A 35 15.49 8.20 2.70
CA LEU A 35 14.02 8.14 2.77
C LEU A 35 13.40 7.71 1.44
N ILE A 36 13.85 8.29 0.33
CA ILE A 36 13.35 7.95 -1.00
C ILE A 36 13.71 6.51 -1.38
N ASP A 37 14.93 6.07 -1.12
CA ASP A 37 15.37 4.72 -1.44
C ASP A 37 14.62 3.68 -0.60
N ARG A 38 14.31 3.99 0.66
CA ARG A 38 13.43 3.16 1.48
C ARG A 38 12.04 3.05 0.86
N MET A 39 11.43 4.15 0.43
CA MET A 39 10.10 4.12 -0.23
C MET A 39 10.14 3.35 -1.55
N LYS A 40 11.14 3.58 -2.40
CA LYS A 40 11.34 2.82 -3.65
C LYS A 40 11.47 1.32 -3.37
N LYS A 41 12.22 0.93 -2.34
CA LYS A 41 12.36 -0.48 -1.92
C LYS A 41 11.01 -1.05 -1.50
N MET A 42 10.24 -0.35 -0.68
CA MET A 42 8.90 -0.80 -0.27
C MET A 42 7.96 -0.96 -1.47
N PHE A 43 7.94 -0.01 -2.42
CA PHE A 43 7.14 -0.15 -3.63
C PHE A 43 7.55 -1.34 -4.49
N ARG A 44 8.85 -1.64 -4.60
CA ARG A 44 9.33 -2.83 -5.33
C ARG A 44 8.90 -4.13 -4.66
N ILE A 45 9.00 -4.21 -3.32
CA ILE A 45 8.56 -5.37 -2.55
C ILE A 45 7.05 -5.55 -2.70
N ASN A 46 6.28 -4.46 -2.62
CA ASN A 46 4.83 -4.49 -2.82
C ASN A 46 4.48 -5.00 -4.24
N LEU A 47 5.15 -4.49 -5.28
CA LEU A 47 4.94 -4.95 -6.65
C LEU A 47 5.27 -6.44 -6.81
N LEU A 48 6.37 -6.91 -6.22
CA LEU A 48 6.73 -8.34 -6.24
C LEU A 48 5.69 -9.18 -5.51
N GLY A 49 5.18 -8.71 -4.37
CA GLY A 49 4.12 -9.36 -3.61
C GLY A 49 2.83 -9.49 -4.42
N ILE A 50 2.42 -8.44 -5.13
CA ILE A 50 1.23 -8.48 -6.01
C ILE A 50 1.41 -9.52 -7.12
N ILE A 51 2.57 -9.56 -7.78
CA ILE A 51 2.86 -10.53 -8.83
C ILE A 51 2.87 -11.96 -8.27
N ALA A 52 3.48 -12.19 -7.10
CA ALA A 52 3.48 -13.49 -6.44
C ALA A 52 2.05 -13.94 -6.09
N MET A 53 1.23 -13.05 -5.52
CA MET A 53 -0.18 -13.34 -5.22
C MET A 53 -0.97 -13.67 -6.48
N ALA A 54 -0.72 -13.00 -7.60
CA ALA A 54 -1.38 -13.29 -8.87
C ALA A 54 -1.08 -14.71 -9.40
N LEU A 55 0.05 -15.31 -9.00
CA LEU A 55 0.37 -16.71 -9.32
C LEU A 55 -0.20 -17.69 -8.30
N VAL A 56 -0.12 -17.35 -7.01
CA VAL A 56 -0.54 -18.24 -5.91
C VAL A 56 -2.07 -18.35 -5.81
N ILE A 57 -2.82 -17.27 -6.05
CA ILE A 57 -4.29 -17.26 -5.91
C ILE A 57 -4.98 -18.26 -6.85
N PRO A 58 -4.73 -18.26 -8.18
CA PRO A 58 -5.32 -19.27 -9.07
C PRO A 58 -4.96 -20.70 -8.66
N PHE A 59 -3.73 -20.91 -8.22
CA PHE A 59 -3.27 -22.21 -7.74
C PHE A 59 -4.04 -22.68 -6.50
N MET A 60 -4.27 -21.80 -5.52
CA MET A 60 -5.10 -22.14 -4.35
C MET A 60 -6.57 -22.38 -4.75
N PHE A 61 -7.10 -21.57 -5.65
CA PHE A 61 -8.51 -21.64 -6.07
C PHE A 61 -8.82 -22.88 -6.91
N TYR A 62 -7.80 -23.47 -7.54
CA TYR A 62 -7.92 -24.77 -8.22
C TYR A 62 -8.38 -25.89 -7.26
N PHE A 63 -7.90 -25.92 -6.02
CA PHE A 63 -8.22 -26.98 -5.06
C PHE A 63 -9.64 -26.90 -4.46
N ILE A 64 -10.39 -25.84 -4.78
CA ILE A 64 -11.74 -25.58 -4.27
C ILE A 64 -12.73 -25.35 -5.42
N ASP A 65 -12.41 -25.84 -6.63
CA ASP A 65 -13.21 -25.74 -7.84
C ASP A 65 -13.60 -24.30 -8.24
N ALA A 66 -12.79 -23.31 -7.85
CA ALA A 66 -13.02 -21.89 -8.10
C ALA A 66 -11.97 -21.28 -9.06
N LEU A 67 -11.38 -22.09 -9.95
CA LEU A 67 -10.25 -21.69 -10.79
C LEU A 67 -10.54 -20.41 -11.59
N TRP A 68 -11.74 -20.26 -12.15
CA TRP A 68 -12.12 -19.08 -12.95
C TRP A 68 -12.11 -17.79 -12.13
N GLN A 69 -12.57 -17.84 -10.89
CA GLN A 69 -12.54 -16.72 -9.94
C GLN A 69 -11.11 -16.39 -9.52
N GLY A 70 -10.27 -17.42 -9.34
CA GLY A 70 -8.84 -17.26 -9.09
C GLY A 70 -8.14 -16.56 -10.25
N LEU A 71 -8.39 -16.99 -11.49
CA LEU A 71 -7.86 -16.35 -12.71
C LEU A 71 -8.37 -14.91 -12.87
N ALA A 72 -9.65 -14.64 -12.62
CA ALA A 72 -10.20 -13.29 -12.66
C ALA A 72 -9.50 -12.36 -11.67
N THR A 73 -9.29 -12.83 -10.43
CA THR A 73 -8.53 -12.10 -9.39
C THR A 73 -7.09 -11.85 -9.81
N ALA A 74 -6.43 -12.86 -10.39
CA ALA A 74 -5.05 -12.73 -10.89
C ALA A 74 -4.93 -11.68 -11.99
N ILE A 75 -5.88 -11.63 -12.94
CA ILE A 75 -5.91 -10.61 -13.98
C ILE A 75 -6.01 -9.20 -13.37
N LEU A 76 -6.87 -9.01 -12.37
CA LEU A 76 -6.99 -7.73 -11.67
C LEU A 76 -5.69 -7.35 -10.95
N LEU A 77 -5.04 -8.30 -10.27
CA LEU A 77 -3.77 -8.08 -9.61
C LEU A 77 -2.65 -7.74 -10.60
N LEU A 78 -2.60 -8.41 -11.75
CA LEU A 78 -1.63 -8.11 -12.80
C LEU A 78 -1.87 -6.72 -13.44
N ALA A 79 -3.13 -6.34 -13.65
CA ALA A 79 -3.48 -5.00 -14.10
C ALA A 79 -3.04 -3.92 -13.08
N LEU A 80 -3.25 -4.20 -11.79
CA LEU A 80 -2.78 -3.33 -10.71
C LEU A 80 -1.25 -3.25 -10.65
N ALA A 81 -0.55 -4.39 -10.79
CA ALA A 81 0.90 -4.45 -10.82
C ALA A 81 1.47 -3.66 -12.01
N TRP A 82 0.89 -3.82 -13.19
CA TRP A 82 1.28 -3.06 -14.38
C TRP A 82 1.11 -1.56 -14.18
N TYR A 83 -0.01 -1.13 -13.61
CA TYR A 83 -0.25 0.27 -13.28
C TYR A 83 0.76 0.79 -12.26
N SER A 84 0.95 0.07 -11.14
CA SER A 84 1.89 0.42 -10.09
C SER A 84 3.34 0.53 -10.60
N LYS A 85 3.75 -0.35 -11.53
CA LYS A 85 5.08 -0.30 -12.14
C LYS A 85 5.29 1.00 -12.93
N ARG A 86 4.31 1.42 -13.72
CA ARG A 86 4.35 2.70 -14.47
C ARG A 86 4.46 3.90 -13.54
N THR A 87 3.75 3.84 -12.42
CA THR A 87 3.78 4.89 -11.41
C THR A 87 5.16 5.02 -10.77
N VAL A 88 5.78 3.92 -10.34
CA VAL A 88 7.12 3.92 -9.72
C VAL A 88 8.20 4.39 -10.70
N THR A 89 8.06 4.15 -12.00
CA THR A 89 9.00 4.70 -12.99
C THR A 89 8.97 6.22 -13.09
N GLY A 90 7.82 6.86 -12.80
CA GLY A 90 7.71 8.33 -12.74
C GLY A 90 8.53 8.97 -11.62
N VAL A 91 8.90 8.23 -10.57
CA VAL A 91 9.84 8.73 -9.54
C VAL A 91 11.21 9.03 -10.13
N LYS A 92 11.64 8.26 -11.14
CA LYS A 92 12.98 8.41 -11.72
C LYS A 92 13.15 9.73 -12.48
N THR A 93 12.05 10.35 -12.89
CA THR A 93 12.06 11.63 -13.61
C THR A 93 12.01 12.84 -12.68
N ILE A 94 11.87 12.65 -11.37
CA ILE A 94 11.94 13.74 -10.38
C ILE A 94 13.41 14.19 -10.31
N ASN A 95 13.65 15.47 -10.60
CA ASN A 95 14.98 16.05 -10.79
C ASN A 95 15.84 15.90 -9.51
N GLN A 96 16.81 14.99 -9.55
CA GLN A 96 17.75 14.75 -8.44
C GLN A 96 18.82 15.84 -8.28
N GLY A 97 18.87 16.80 -9.21
CA GLY A 97 19.81 17.94 -9.18
C GLY A 97 19.27 19.21 -8.51
N ALA A 98 18.01 19.21 -8.07
CA ALA A 98 17.44 20.30 -7.27
C ALA A 98 17.96 20.25 -5.82
N ASN A 99 17.86 21.35 -5.07
CA ASN A 99 18.19 21.33 -3.64
C ASN A 99 17.32 20.28 -2.91
N SER A 100 17.82 19.73 -1.79
CA SER A 100 17.14 18.64 -1.07
C SER A 100 15.69 18.95 -0.70
N TYR A 101 15.39 20.20 -0.40
CA TYR A 101 14.06 20.67 -0.06
C TYR A 101 13.08 20.60 -1.24
N GLU A 102 13.46 21.15 -2.39
CA GLU A 102 12.67 21.09 -3.63
C GLU A 102 12.46 19.65 -4.08
N PHE A 103 13.47 18.80 -3.93
CA PHE A 103 13.37 17.39 -4.26
C PHE A 103 12.36 16.65 -3.37
N LEU A 104 12.42 16.81 -2.04
CA LEU A 104 11.48 16.18 -1.11
C LEU A 104 10.04 16.69 -1.29
N THR A 105 9.87 18.00 -1.51
CA THR A 105 8.57 18.62 -1.76
C THR A 105 7.95 18.10 -3.07
N SER A 106 8.74 18.05 -4.14
CA SER A 106 8.31 17.47 -5.43
C SER A 106 7.95 15.99 -5.29
N TYR A 107 8.72 15.24 -4.50
CA TYR A 107 8.44 13.84 -4.24
C TYR A 107 7.14 13.65 -3.43
N ARG A 108 6.88 14.51 -2.44
CA ARG A 108 5.63 14.50 -1.67
C ARG A 108 4.42 14.81 -2.55
N GLN A 109 4.53 15.80 -3.44
CA GLN A 109 3.46 16.11 -4.39
C GLN A 109 3.20 14.94 -5.36
N TRP A 110 4.26 14.33 -5.88
CA TRP A 110 4.15 13.12 -6.70
C TRP A 110 3.45 11.99 -5.93
N LEU A 111 3.82 11.74 -4.67
CA LEU A 111 3.17 10.73 -3.84
C LEU A 111 1.66 10.98 -3.69
N GLU A 112 1.25 12.21 -3.42
CA GLU A 112 -0.18 12.54 -3.27
C GLU A 112 -0.95 12.32 -4.58
N ASP A 113 -0.38 12.71 -5.73
CA ASP A 113 -0.97 12.43 -7.04
C ASP A 113 -1.12 10.92 -7.29
N VAL A 114 -0.13 10.13 -6.89
CA VAL A 114 -0.19 8.66 -6.96
C VAL A 114 -1.31 8.10 -6.09
N LEU A 115 -1.48 8.59 -4.87
CA LEU A 115 -2.55 8.15 -3.97
C LEU A 115 -3.93 8.48 -4.56
N GLN A 116 -4.13 9.71 -5.04
CA GLN A 116 -5.39 10.15 -5.63
C GLN A 116 -5.76 9.37 -6.90
N LYS A 117 -4.78 9.07 -7.75
CA LYS A 117 -5.04 8.24 -8.94
C LYS A 117 -5.34 6.79 -8.56
N SER A 118 -4.62 6.25 -7.58
CA SER A 118 -4.83 4.88 -7.09
C SER A 118 -6.19 4.72 -6.40
N GLU A 119 -6.70 5.73 -5.69
CA GLU A 119 -8.08 5.75 -5.17
C GLU A 119 -9.12 5.52 -6.26
N LYS A 120 -8.94 6.11 -7.45
CA LYS A 120 -9.87 5.95 -8.58
C LYS A 120 -9.86 4.52 -9.09
N ILE A 121 -8.70 3.87 -9.11
CA ILE A 121 -8.57 2.46 -9.51
C ILE A 121 -9.21 1.57 -8.45
N MET A 122 -8.93 1.83 -7.18
CA MET A 122 -9.45 1.03 -6.07
C MET A 122 -10.95 1.12 -5.89
N ARG A 123 -11.56 2.22 -6.35
CA ARG A 123 -13.02 2.36 -6.46
C ARG A 123 -13.67 1.23 -7.27
N PHE A 124 -12.96 0.69 -8.26
CA PHE A 124 -13.43 -0.44 -9.05
C PHE A 124 -12.83 -1.77 -8.60
N PHE A 125 -11.55 -1.75 -8.18
CA PHE A 125 -10.86 -2.97 -7.75
C PHE A 125 -11.58 -3.68 -6.59
N TYR A 126 -11.95 -2.98 -5.51
CA TYR A 126 -12.59 -3.65 -4.38
C TYR A 126 -13.97 -4.21 -4.71
N PRO A 127 -14.92 -3.46 -5.31
CA PRO A 127 -16.23 -4.01 -5.65
C PRO A 127 -16.16 -5.18 -6.62
N ILE A 128 -15.25 -5.16 -7.60
CA ILE A 128 -15.09 -6.28 -8.53
C ILE A 128 -14.58 -7.52 -7.79
N ASN A 129 -13.62 -7.39 -6.87
CA ASN A 129 -13.17 -8.53 -6.06
C ASN A 129 -14.29 -9.05 -5.14
N VAL A 130 -15.14 -8.18 -4.59
CA VAL A 130 -16.33 -8.61 -3.82
C VAL A 130 -17.32 -9.35 -4.72
N LEU A 131 -17.54 -8.91 -5.96
CA LEU A 131 -18.38 -9.62 -6.93
C LEU A 131 -17.81 -11.00 -7.28
N ILE A 132 -16.49 -11.12 -7.44
CA ILE A 132 -15.81 -12.41 -7.65
C ILE A 132 -16.01 -13.33 -6.45
N ALA A 133 -15.92 -12.81 -5.22
CA ALA A 133 -16.17 -13.59 -4.01
C ALA A 133 -17.65 -14.03 -3.91
N ILE A 134 -18.59 -13.14 -4.26
CA ILE A 134 -20.02 -13.45 -4.31
C ILE A 134 -20.29 -14.56 -5.34
N SER A 135 -19.71 -14.48 -6.55
CA SER A 135 -19.89 -15.50 -7.57
C SER A 135 -19.28 -16.85 -7.16
N MET A 136 -18.16 -16.84 -6.43
CA MET A 136 -17.58 -18.03 -5.83
C MET A 136 -18.52 -18.68 -4.81
N ILE A 137 -19.10 -17.89 -3.88
CA ILE A 137 -20.04 -18.39 -2.88
C ILE A 137 -21.27 -19.00 -3.56
N PHE A 138 -21.84 -18.31 -4.55
CA PHE A 138 -22.99 -18.82 -5.29
C PHE A 138 -22.68 -20.11 -6.04
N SER A 139 -21.55 -20.18 -6.74
CA SER A 139 -21.13 -21.40 -7.46
C SER A 139 -20.89 -22.59 -6.53
N ALA A 140 -20.33 -22.34 -5.35
CA ALA A 140 -20.11 -23.39 -4.35
C ALA A 140 -21.44 -23.89 -3.76
N TYR A 141 -22.38 -22.97 -3.50
CA TYR A 141 -23.69 -23.31 -2.95
C TYR A 141 -24.60 -24.02 -3.96
N SER A 142 -24.62 -23.57 -5.22
CA SER A 142 -25.43 -24.17 -6.29
C SER A 142 -25.01 -25.62 -6.58
N SER A 143 -23.74 -25.94 -6.34
CA SER A 143 -23.18 -27.28 -6.56
C SER A 143 -23.52 -28.29 -5.45
N GLN A 144 -24.26 -27.89 -4.41
CA GLN A 144 -24.57 -28.74 -3.24
C GLN A 144 -26.08 -28.83 -2.98
N PRO A 145 -26.84 -29.64 -3.76
CA PRO A 145 -28.29 -29.74 -3.62
C PRO A 145 -28.72 -30.30 -2.24
N GLU A 146 -27.96 -31.24 -1.67
CA GLU A 146 -28.24 -31.79 -0.33
C GLU A 146 -28.14 -30.73 0.77
N LEU A 147 -27.20 -29.79 0.64
CA LEU A 147 -27.06 -28.67 1.58
C LEU A 147 -28.27 -27.74 1.49
N GLN A 148 -28.74 -27.46 0.27
CA GLN A 148 -29.91 -26.61 0.03
C GLN A 148 -31.16 -27.21 0.66
N GLU A 149 -31.40 -28.50 0.40
CA GLU A 149 -32.56 -29.22 0.96
C GLU A 149 -32.51 -29.24 2.49
N LYS A 150 -31.34 -29.54 3.07
CA LYS A 150 -31.14 -29.53 4.52
C LYS A 150 -31.37 -28.15 5.13
N LEU A 151 -30.98 -27.08 4.43
CA LEU A 151 -31.17 -25.70 4.87
C LEU A 151 -32.65 -25.31 4.85
N ILE A 152 -33.37 -25.64 3.78
CA ILE A 152 -34.81 -25.39 3.61
C ILE A 152 -35.61 -26.16 4.67
N ASN A 153 -35.31 -27.44 4.85
CA ASN A 153 -36.00 -28.27 5.84
C ASN A 153 -35.76 -27.80 7.29
N ARG A 154 -34.58 -27.23 7.56
CA ARG A 154 -34.24 -26.71 8.90
C ARG A 154 -34.84 -25.33 9.18
N PHE A 155 -35.01 -24.50 8.15
CA PHE A 155 -35.51 -23.14 8.29
C PHE A 155 -36.63 -22.83 7.28
N PRO A 156 -37.75 -23.59 7.34
CA PRO A 156 -38.81 -23.49 6.33
C PRO A 156 -39.51 -22.13 6.30
N ASP A 157 -39.47 -21.39 7.42
CA ASP A 157 -40.12 -20.09 7.55
C ASP A 157 -39.37 -18.94 6.85
N LEU A 158 -38.15 -19.19 6.35
CA LEU A 158 -37.39 -18.19 5.61
C LEU A 158 -37.90 -18.05 4.17
N THR A 159 -37.79 -16.84 3.62
CA THR A 159 -38.01 -16.63 2.19
C THR A 159 -36.76 -17.04 1.41
N TYR A 160 -36.93 -17.89 0.40
CA TYR A 160 -35.85 -18.34 -0.48
C TYR A 160 -36.03 -17.81 -1.91
N ILE A 161 -34.93 -17.50 -2.58
CA ILE A 161 -34.85 -17.21 -4.01
C ILE A 161 -33.84 -18.19 -4.59
N ASP A 162 -34.28 -19.06 -5.50
CA ASP A 162 -33.42 -20.08 -6.14
C ASP A 162 -32.65 -20.96 -5.14
N GLY A 163 -33.33 -21.36 -4.06
CA GLY A 163 -32.73 -22.16 -2.98
C GLY A 163 -31.87 -21.36 -1.99
N ILE A 164 -31.73 -20.05 -2.16
CA ILE A 164 -30.89 -19.19 -1.31
C ILE A 164 -31.77 -18.33 -0.38
N PRO A 165 -31.51 -18.31 0.94
CA PRO A 165 -32.23 -17.43 1.84
C PRO A 165 -32.10 -15.96 1.42
N LEU A 166 -33.22 -15.24 1.32
CA LEU A 166 -33.28 -13.83 0.96
C LEU A 166 -32.36 -12.97 1.85
N MET A 167 -32.28 -13.30 3.13
CA MET A 167 -31.38 -12.63 4.07
C MET A 167 -29.90 -12.70 3.63
N ALA A 168 -29.45 -13.83 3.07
CA ALA A 168 -28.08 -13.98 2.60
C ALA A 168 -27.82 -13.08 1.38
N ILE A 169 -28.78 -13.00 0.46
CA ILE A 169 -28.72 -12.11 -0.71
C ILE A 169 -28.64 -10.65 -0.25
N ILE A 170 -29.46 -10.25 0.74
CA ILE A 170 -29.43 -8.90 1.31
C ILE A 170 -28.07 -8.60 1.95
N ILE A 171 -27.52 -9.54 2.74
CA ILE A 171 -26.20 -9.38 3.38
C ILE A 171 -25.10 -9.20 2.32
N LEU A 172 -25.06 -10.05 1.30
CA LEU A 172 -24.07 -9.95 0.22
C LEU A 172 -24.23 -8.65 -0.59
N GLY A 173 -25.47 -8.24 -0.85
CA GLY A 173 -25.77 -6.95 -1.49
C GLY A 173 -25.32 -5.76 -0.65
N LEU A 174 -25.51 -5.81 0.67
CA LEU A 174 -25.00 -4.80 1.60
C LEU A 174 -23.48 -4.75 1.60
N LEU A 175 -22.79 -5.90 1.62
CA LEU A 175 -21.33 -5.96 1.54
C LEU A 175 -20.80 -5.34 0.24
N LEU A 176 -21.45 -5.62 -0.89
CA LEU A 176 -21.12 -5.01 -2.17
C LEU A 176 -21.32 -3.49 -2.11
N LEU A 177 -22.46 -3.02 -1.60
CA LEU A 177 -22.75 -1.59 -1.46
C LEU A 177 -21.72 -0.89 -0.58
N LEU A 178 -21.39 -1.47 0.57
CA LEU A 178 -20.37 -0.94 1.48
C LEU A 178 -19.00 -0.88 0.80
N SER A 179 -18.63 -1.89 0.01
CA SER A 179 -17.37 -1.89 -0.74
C SER A 179 -17.30 -0.74 -1.76
N ILE A 180 -18.42 -0.40 -2.41
CA ILE A 180 -18.50 0.70 -3.37
C ILE A 180 -18.35 2.03 -2.64
N LEU A 181 -19.15 2.24 -1.58
CA LEU A 181 -19.20 3.49 -0.83
C LEU A 181 -17.88 3.79 -0.10
N PHE A 182 -17.25 2.78 0.50
CA PHE A 182 -16.07 2.94 1.33
C PHE A 182 -14.74 2.62 0.62
N SER A 183 -14.77 2.22 -0.66
CA SER A 183 -13.58 1.87 -1.45
C SER A 183 -12.38 2.82 -1.28
N ARG A 184 -12.59 4.13 -1.42
CA ARG A 184 -11.51 5.13 -1.25
C ARG A 184 -10.95 5.17 0.17
N LYS A 185 -11.84 5.07 1.17
CA LYS A 185 -11.48 5.10 2.59
C LYS A 185 -10.70 3.85 2.97
N ILE A 186 -11.12 2.69 2.47
CA ILE A 186 -10.41 1.41 2.63
C ILE A 186 -9.02 1.53 2.03
N TYR A 187 -8.88 2.03 0.80
CA TYR A 187 -7.57 2.22 0.19
C TYR A 187 -6.63 3.12 1.01
N ARG A 188 -7.11 4.29 1.47
CA ARG A 188 -6.29 5.19 2.29
C ARG A 188 -5.87 4.53 3.60
N TRP A 189 -6.76 3.72 4.20
CA TRP A 189 -6.45 2.96 5.40
C TRP A 189 -5.38 1.90 5.13
N ASP A 190 -5.53 1.09 4.09
CA ASP A 190 -4.56 0.06 3.68
C ASP A 190 -3.16 0.65 3.45
N VAL A 191 -3.09 1.75 2.71
CA VAL A 191 -1.82 2.46 2.47
C VAL A 191 -1.26 3.04 3.77
N GLY A 192 -2.11 3.63 4.62
CA GLY A 192 -1.69 4.19 5.91
C GLY A 192 -1.04 3.14 6.82
N LEU A 193 -1.58 1.92 6.86
CA LEU A 193 -1.02 0.82 7.64
C LEU A 193 0.40 0.44 7.19
N VAL A 194 0.63 0.41 5.87
CA VAL A 194 1.91 -0.04 5.31
C VAL A 194 2.94 1.10 5.25
N TYR A 195 2.52 2.30 4.81
CA TYR A 195 3.42 3.40 4.45
C TYR A 195 3.36 4.59 5.41
N GLY A 196 2.38 4.66 6.33
CA GLY A 196 2.13 5.84 7.17
C GLY A 196 3.39 6.33 7.90
N ARG A 197 4.15 5.41 8.51
CA ARG A 197 5.41 5.75 9.21
C ARG A 197 6.44 6.44 8.30
N VAL A 198 6.48 6.12 7.02
CA VAL A 198 7.43 6.71 6.08
C VAL A 198 6.92 8.05 5.56
N PHE A 199 5.60 8.18 5.36
CA PHE A 199 4.98 9.46 5.01
C PHE A 199 5.13 10.50 6.12
N THR A 200 4.92 10.10 7.39
CA THR A 200 5.15 11.00 8.53
C THR A 200 6.60 11.47 8.58
N LYS A 201 7.57 10.58 8.39
CA LYS A 201 9.00 10.96 8.36
C LYS A 201 9.35 11.89 7.20
N LEU A 202 8.69 11.73 6.06
CA LEU A 202 8.84 12.63 4.93
C LEU A 202 8.34 14.04 5.29
N ASP A 203 7.15 14.14 5.90
CA ASP A 203 6.57 15.42 6.34
C ASP A 203 7.41 16.12 7.40
N GLU A 204 7.84 15.38 8.43
CA GLU A 204 8.72 15.90 9.48
C GLU A 204 10.02 16.46 8.89
N THR A 205 10.61 15.77 7.91
CA THR A 205 11.87 16.20 7.29
C THR A 205 11.68 17.44 6.41
N ILE A 206 10.53 17.58 5.73
CA ILE A 206 10.21 18.79 4.97
C ILE A 206 10.00 19.98 5.92
N ALA A 207 9.21 19.80 6.98
CA ALA A 207 8.93 20.85 7.96
C ALA A 207 10.21 21.34 8.69
N GLU A 208 11.14 20.43 9.00
CA GLU A 208 12.45 20.77 9.56
C GLU A 208 13.26 21.69 8.62
N MET A 209 13.26 21.40 7.31
CA MET A 209 13.93 22.23 6.31
C MET A 209 13.24 23.60 6.12
N GLU A 210 11.91 23.66 6.18
CA GLU A 210 11.16 24.92 6.10
C GLU A 210 11.51 25.85 7.26
N LYS A 211 11.56 25.30 8.47
CA LYS A 211 11.94 26.06 9.67
C LYS A 211 13.35 26.64 9.54
N LEU A 212 14.32 25.83 9.13
CA LEU A 212 15.71 26.27 8.94
C LEU A 212 15.88 27.32 7.83
N ARG A 213 14.96 27.40 6.87
CA ARG A 213 14.98 28.41 5.82
C ARG A 213 14.33 29.74 6.26
N SER A 214 13.50 29.69 7.30
CA SER A 214 12.80 30.86 7.86
C SER A 214 13.57 31.56 8.98
N GLU A 215 14.64 30.95 9.48
CA GLU A 215 15.62 31.52 10.43
C GLU A 215 16.78 32.21 9.67
#